data_AF-Q9XGT4-F1
#
_entry.id   AF-Q9XGT4-F1
#
_cell.length_a   1.000
_cell.length_b   1.000
_cell.length_c   1.000
_cell.angle_alpha   90.00
_cell.angle_beta   90.00
_cell.angle_gamma   90.00
#
_symmetry.space_group_name_H-M   'P 1'
#
loop_
_entity.id
_entity.type
_entity.pdbx_description
1 polymer ?
#
loop_
_entity_poly.entity_id
_entity_poly.type
_entity_poly.pdbx_seq_one_letter_code
_entity_poly.pdbx_strand_id
1 'polypeptide(L)'
;DTLYAHSNRQFYRECDITGTIDFIFGNAAVVFQACKIQPRQPMSNQFNTITAQGKKDPNQNTGISIQKCSISALNTLTAPRT
;
A
#
# COMPACT_ATOMS: atom_id res chain seq x y z
N ASP A 1 7.39 0.05 5.76
CA ASP A 1 7.88 0.94 4.69
C ASP A 1 8.54 0.15 3.57
N THR A 2 7.74 -0.34 2.61
CA THR A 2 8.27 -1.05 1.42
C THR A 2 8.39 -0.10 0.23
N LEU A 3 7.30 0.59 -0.11
CA LEU A 3 7.22 1.49 -1.25
C LEU A 3 6.86 2.90 -0.79
N TYR A 4 7.85 3.78 -0.85
CA TYR A 4 7.66 5.21 -0.59
C TYR A 4 7.28 5.93 -1.89
N ALA A 5 5.98 5.99 -2.19
CA ALA A 5 5.42 6.84 -3.23
C ALA A 5 5.45 8.32 -2.78
N HIS A 6 6.66 8.86 -2.65
CA HIS A 6 6.95 10.12 -1.96
C HIS A 6 6.19 11.33 -2.55
N SER A 7 6.38 11.60 -3.84
CA SER A 7 5.85 12.81 -4.49
C SER A 7 5.69 12.63 -6.00
N ASN A 8 5.20 13.69 -6.68
CA ASN A 8 4.96 13.74 -8.12
C ASN A 8 3.94 12.70 -8.62
N ARG A 9 3.91 12.49 -9.93
CA ARG A 9 3.01 11.56 -10.62
C ARG A 9 3.72 10.24 -10.85
N GLN A 10 3.09 9.15 -10.46
CA GLN A 10 3.67 7.81 -10.58
C GLN A 10 2.63 6.83 -11.12
N PHE A 11 3.07 5.85 -11.89
CA PHE A 11 2.22 4.79 -12.42
C PHE A 11 2.91 3.44 -12.28
N TYR A 12 2.28 2.53 -11.53
CA TYR A 12 2.76 1.17 -11.33
C TYR A 12 1.77 0.22 -11.99
N ARG A 13 2.24 -0.64 -12.88
CA ARG A 13 1.39 -1.59 -13.60
C ARG A 13 1.99 -2.98 -13.57
N GLU A 14 1.14 -3.98 -13.35
CA GLU A 14 1.53 -5.41 -13.38
C GLU A 14 2.72 -5.72 -12.43
N CYS A 15 2.75 -5.02 -11.30
CA CYS A 15 3.77 -5.19 -10.26
C CYS A 15 3.26 -6.04 -9.10
N ASP A 16 4.17 -6.74 -8.42
CA ASP A 16 3.89 -7.43 -7.17
C ASP A 16 4.44 -6.57 -6.00
N ILE A 17 3.59 -6.19 -5.05
CA ILE A 17 3.92 -5.30 -3.93
C ILE A 17 3.57 -5.99 -2.62
N THR A 18 4.58 -6.27 -1.80
CA THR A 18 4.44 -7.04 -0.56
C THR A 18 4.89 -6.23 0.66
N GLY A 19 4.14 -6.31 1.76
CA GLY A 19 4.58 -5.74 3.03
C GLY A 19 3.65 -6.04 4.19
N THR A 20 3.87 -5.35 5.31
CA THR A 20 3.12 -5.55 6.56
C THR A 20 2.34 -4.29 6.94
N ILE A 21 3.01 -3.33 7.56
CA ILE A 21 2.45 -2.06 8.02
C ILE A 21 2.82 -0.98 7.01
N ASP A 22 1.82 -0.18 6.61
CA ASP A 22 1.90 1.03 5.79
C ASP A 22 2.82 0.86 4.59
N PHE A 23 2.74 -0.30 3.94
CA PHE A 23 3.80 -0.69 3.02
C PHE A 23 3.72 0.00 1.65
N ILE A 24 2.61 0.69 1.36
CA ILE A 24 2.49 1.69 0.30
C ILE A 24 2.19 3.03 0.98
N PHE A 25 3.14 3.96 0.99
CA PHE A 25 2.99 5.21 1.73
C PHE A 25 3.54 6.41 0.98
N GLY A 26 3.12 7.62 1.39
CA GLY A 26 3.60 8.89 0.84
C GLY A 26 2.49 9.78 0.30
N ASN A 27 2.87 10.80 -0.47
CA ASN A 27 1.97 11.85 -0.95
C ASN A 27 2.10 12.10 -2.46
N ALA A 28 2.40 11.06 -3.24
CA ALA A 28 2.33 11.13 -4.70
C ALA A 28 0.87 11.20 -5.22
N ALA A 29 0.72 11.62 -6.47
CA ALA A 29 -0.44 11.29 -7.30
C ALA A 29 -0.13 9.98 -8.03
N VAL A 30 -0.57 8.85 -7.46
CA VAL A 30 -0.14 7.52 -7.92
C VAL A 30 -1.33 6.62 -8.26
N VAL A 31 -1.21 5.90 -9.37
CA VAL A 31 -2.12 4.82 -9.74
C VAL A 31 -1.35 3.50 -9.76
N PHE A 32 -1.90 2.52 -9.06
CA PHE A 32 -1.53 1.11 -9.16
C PHE A 32 -2.59 0.42 -10.02
N GLN A 33 -2.18 -0.16 -11.15
CA GLN A 33 -3.10 -0.82 -12.09
C GLN A 33 -2.69 -2.26 -12.37
N ALA A 34 -3.63 -3.20 -12.24
CA ALA A 34 -3.38 -4.63 -12.48
C ALA A 34 -2.20 -5.20 -11.65
N CYS A 35 -1.92 -4.61 -10.48
CA CYS A 35 -0.89 -5.09 -9.56
C CYS A 35 -1.44 -6.18 -8.64
N LYS A 36 -0.54 -7.00 -8.09
CA LYS A 36 -0.83 -7.82 -6.91
C LYS A 36 -0.33 -7.08 -5.67
N ILE A 37 -1.23 -6.81 -4.74
CA ILE A 37 -0.90 -6.16 -3.46
C ILE A 37 -1.06 -7.22 -2.37
N GLN A 38 0.05 -7.60 -1.76
CA GLN A 38 0.14 -8.82 -0.97
C GLN A 38 0.61 -8.56 0.47
N PRO A 39 -0.32 -8.34 1.41
CA PRO A 39 0.03 -8.30 2.83
C PRO A 39 0.65 -9.64 3.25
N ARG A 40 1.74 -9.58 4.04
CA ARG A 40 2.38 -10.76 4.66
C ARG A 40 2.20 -10.76 6.17
N GLN A 41 2.49 -11.88 6.83
CA GLN A 41 2.34 -12.00 8.28
C GLN A 41 3.15 -10.89 9.00
N PRO A 42 2.51 -10.04 9.82
CA PRO A 42 3.20 -9.03 10.60
C PRO A 42 3.83 -9.67 11.86
N MET A 43 4.61 -8.90 12.61
CA MET A 43 5.15 -9.38 13.89
C MET A 43 4.04 -9.49 14.96
N SER A 44 4.35 -10.07 16.11
CA SER A 44 3.40 -10.12 17.23
C SER A 44 2.90 -8.71 17.58
N ASN A 45 1.62 -8.60 17.91
CA ASN A 45 0.94 -7.36 18.31
C ASN A 45 0.94 -6.26 17.23
N GLN A 46 1.20 -6.63 15.98
CA GLN A 46 1.06 -5.76 14.81
C GLN A 46 -0.13 -6.19 13.97
N PHE A 47 -0.68 -5.26 13.19
CA PHE A 47 -1.71 -5.51 12.20
C PHE A 47 -1.28 -4.93 10.85
N ASN A 48 -1.76 -5.52 9.76
CA ASN A 48 -1.40 -5.03 8.43
C ASN A 48 -2.22 -3.81 8.05
N THR A 49 -1.55 -2.86 7.42
CA THR A 49 -2.16 -1.73 6.72
C THR A 49 -1.50 -1.63 5.36
N ILE A 50 -2.30 -1.47 4.31
CA ILE A 50 -1.77 -1.40 2.95
C ILE A 50 -1.25 0.01 2.67
N THR A 51 -2.07 1.01 2.96
CA THR A 51 -1.80 2.40 2.59
C THR A 51 -1.68 3.33 3.78
N ALA A 52 -0.66 4.20 3.78
CA ALA A 52 -0.62 5.41 4.60
C ALA A 52 -0.48 6.64 3.70
N GLN A 53 -1.61 7.16 3.24
CA GLN A 53 -1.69 8.32 2.35
C GLN A 53 -1.44 9.61 3.17
N GLY A 54 -0.49 10.43 2.72
CA GLY A 54 0.02 11.58 3.46
C GLY A 54 -0.45 12.96 2.99
N LYS A 55 -1.62 13.10 2.37
CA LYS A 55 -2.17 14.41 1.95
C LYS A 55 -2.52 15.23 3.20
N LYS A 56 -1.92 16.41 3.32
CA LYS A 56 -2.12 17.31 4.48
C LYS A 56 -2.91 18.57 4.13
N ASP A 57 -2.87 19.00 2.87
CA ASP A 57 -3.55 20.21 2.40
C ASP A 57 -4.59 19.82 1.33
N PRO A 58 -5.86 20.25 1.44
CA PRO A 58 -6.91 19.93 0.47
C PRO A 58 -6.57 20.33 -0.97
N ASN A 59 -5.73 21.35 -1.18
CA ASN A 59 -5.31 21.86 -2.47
C ASN A 59 -4.23 20.99 -3.16
N GLN A 60 -3.65 20.01 -2.46
CA GLN A 60 -2.71 19.07 -3.08
C GLN A 60 -3.45 18.12 -4.02
N ASN A 61 -3.01 18.01 -5.28
CA ASN A 61 -3.59 17.11 -6.28
C ASN A 61 -3.03 15.67 -6.18
N THR A 62 -2.91 15.17 -4.96
CA THR A 62 -2.26 13.90 -4.62
C THR A 62 -3.27 12.86 -4.12
N GLY A 63 -2.88 11.60 -4.16
CA GLY A 63 -3.73 10.48 -3.76
C GLY A 63 -3.18 9.14 -4.25
N ILE A 64 -3.58 8.08 -3.57
CA ILE A 64 -3.29 6.69 -3.96
C ILE A 64 -4.56 6.11 -4.59
N SER A 65 -4.47 5.69 -5.85
CA SER A 65 -5.53 4.97 -6.56
C SER A 65 -5.10 3.53 -6.81
N ILE A 66 -5.95 2.58 -6.45
CA ILE A 66 -5.74 1.14 -6.66
C ILE A 66 -6.85 0.66 -7.58
N GLN A 67 -6.49 0.28 -8.81
CA GLN A 67 -7.46 -0.01 -9.88
C GLN A 67 -7.18 -1.37 -10.53
N LYS A 68 -8.18 -2.25 -10.56
CA LYS A 68 -8.06 -3.61 -11.13
C LYS A 68 -6.90 -4.43 -10.53
N CYS A 69 -6.47 -4.09 -9.32
CA CYS A 69 -5.47 -4.87 -8.58
C CYS A 69 -6.14 -6.04 -7.87
N SER A 70 -5.39 -7.12 -7.64
CA SER A 70 -5.78 -8.16 -6.68
C SER A 70 -5.13 -7.88 -5.33
N ILE A 71 -5.95 -7.82 -4.28
CA ILE A 71 -5.48 -7.72 -2.90
C ILE A 71 -5.74 -9.06 -2.24
N SER A 72 -4.66 -9.77 -1.91
CA SER A 72 -4.74 -11.10 -1.29
C SER A 72 -3.48 -11.35 -0.48
N ALA A 73 -3.56 -12.17 0.56
CA ALA A 73 -2.37 -12.49 1.34
C ALA A 73 -1.24 -13.09 0.49
N LEU A 74 0.02 -12.77 0.81
CA LEU A 74 1.17 -13.43 0.17
C LEU A 74 1.22 -14.92 0.55
N ASN A 75 1.02 -15.19 1.85
CA ASN A 75 1.01 -16.51 2.48
C ASN A 75 -0.10 -16.53 3.56
N THR A 76 -0.05 -17.44 4.53
CA THR A 76 -0.95 -17.43 5.68
C THR A 76 -0.86 -16.12 6.48
N LEU A 77 -2.01 -15.48 6.70
CA LEU A 77 -2.18 -14.39 7.67
C LEU A 77 -2.96 -14.93 8.87
N THR A 78 -2.45 -14.66 10.07
CA THR A 78 -3.17 -14.93 11.32
C THR A 78 -3.77 -13.64 11.86
N ALA A 79 -4.90 -13.73 12.55
CA ALA A 79 -5.44 -12.59 13.28
C ALA A 79 -4.40 -12.06 14.30
N PRO A 80 -4.38 -10.74 14.57
CA PRO A 80 -3.61 -10.20 15.68
C PRO A 80 -4.00 -10.93 16.96
N ARG A 81 -3.03 -11.41 17.74
CA ARG A 81 -3.31 -11.95 19.07
C ARG A 81 -3.67 -10.76 19.95
N THR A 82 -4.95 -10.63 20.28
CA THR A 82 -5.47 -9.69 21.28
C THR A 82 -5.03 -10.07 22.67
#